data_AF-A0A2N2XXS7-F1
#
_entry.id   AF-A0A2N2XXS7-F1
#
_cell.length_a   1.000
_cell.length_b   1.000
_cell.length_c   1.000
_cell.angle_alpha   90.00
_cell.angle_beta   90.00
_cell.angle_gamma   90.00
#
_symmetry.space_group_name_H-M   'P 1'
#
loop_
_entity.id
_entity.type
_entity.pdbx_description
1 polymer ?
#
loop_
_entity_poly.entity_id
_entity_poly.type
_entity_poly.pdbx_seq_one_letter_code
_entity_poly.pdbx_strand_id
1 'polypeptide(L)'
;MYPEVVTHNGLTLDLSQIKCIIHGDYFYGKKTQMIVVFKTRYEYIKNPNTEKFIKQKINETVAFDMPDYHTAITVIGEWKEIWGKYLERQSN
;
A
#
# COMPACT_ATOMS: atom_id res chain seq x y z
N MET A 1 -3.26 -16.24 4.98
CA MET A 1 -3.10 -14.89 5.53
C MET A 1 -4.47 -14.32 5.81
N TYR A 2 -4.80 -14.14 7.08
CA TYR A 2 -6.06 -13.55 7.51
C TYR A 2 -5.96 -12.01 7.47
N PRO A 3 -7.08 -11.30 7.21
CA PRO A 3 -7.08 -9.84 7.22
C PRO A 3 -6.76 -9.30 8.61
N GLU A 4 -5.92 -8.26 8.67
CA GLU A 4 -5.59 -7.55 9.90
C GLU A 4 -5.46 -6.06 9.60
N VAL A 5 -6.35 -5.26 10.17
CA VAL A 5 -6.40 -3.80 9.96
C VAL A 5 -5.72 -3.11 11.11
N VAL A 6 -4.71 -2.29 10.81
CA VAL A 6 -3.93 -1.54 11.80
C VAL A 6 -3.93 -0.07 11.44
N THR A 7 -4.06 0.79 12.46
CA THR A 7 -3.89 2.24 12.35
C THR A 7 -2.59 2.65 13.03
N HIS A 8 -1.69 3.31 12.31
CA HIS A 8 -0.42 3.81 12.82
C HIS A 8 -0.03 5.09 12.08
N ASN A 9 0.50 6.09 12.79
CA ASN A 9 0.84 7.42 12.23
C ASN A 9 -0.29 8.06 11.38
N GLY A 10 -1.55 7.88 11.78
CA GLY A 10 -2.72 8.41 11.09
C GLY A 10 -3.10 7.69 9.79
N LEU A 11 -2.39 6.64 9.41
CA LEU A 11 -2.70 5.80 8.25
C LEU A 11 -3.30 4.47 8.73
N THR A 12 -4.40 4.04 8.09
CA THR A 12 -5.05 2.76 8.38
C THR A 12 -4.86 1.81 7.19
N LEU A 13 -4.26 0.64 7.44
CA LEU A 13 -3.92 -0.34 6.40
C LEU A 13 -4.40 -1.73 6.78
N ASP A 14 -4.91 -2.48 5.79
CA ASP A 14 -5.03 -3.94 5.88
C ASP A 14 -3.69 -4.58 5.51
N LEU A 15 -2.99 -5.13 6.51
CA LEU A 15 -1.67 -5.74 6.37
C LEU A 15 -1.68 -6.94 5.42
N SER A 16 -2.82 -7.61 5.27
CA SER A 16 -2.96 -8.76 4.38
C SER A 16 -2.91 -8.36 2.90
N GLN A 17 -3.23 -7.11 2.59
CA GLN A 17 -3.27 -6.59 1.22
C GLN A 17 -1.95 -5.94 0.79
N ILE A 18 -1.02 -5.68 1.72
CA ILE A 18 0.26 -5.04 1.40
C ILE A 18 1.10 -6.00 0.55
N LYS A 19 1.65 -5.46 -0.55
CA LYS A 19 2.67 -6.10 -1.38
C LYS A 19 4.07 -5.61 -0.99
N CYS A 20 4.24 -4.30 -0.87
CA CYS A 20 5.48 -3.71 -0.39
C CYS A 20 5.27 -2.25 0.08
N ILE A 21 6.22 -1.76 0.85
CA ILE A 21 6.29 -0.37 1.31
C ILE A 21 7.62 0.20 0.83
N ILE A 22 7.57 1.28 0.06
CA ILE A 22 8.74 1.93 -0.54
C ILE A 22 8.75 3.42 -0.23
N HIS A 23 9.95 3.98 -0.27
CA HIS A 23 10.15 5.43 -0.26
C HIS A 23 9.98 5.96 -1.68
N GLY A 24 9.37 7.14 -1.82
CA GLY A 24 9.22 7.83 -3.10
C GLY A 24 9.48 9.33 -2.99
N ASP A 25 9.93 9.90 -4.10
CA ASP A 25 10.12 11.35 -4.26
C ASP A 25 8.96 11.94 -5.06
N TYR A 26 8.36 13.02 -4.56
CA TYR A 26 7.34 13.77 -5.30
C TYR A 26 8.02 14.81 -6.21
N PHE A 27 7.86 14.64 -7.53
CA PHE A 27 8.27 15.65 -8.51
C PHE A 27 7.31 16.86 -8.40
N TYR A 28 7.86 18.09 -8.50
CA TYR A 28 7.17 19.38 -8.29
C TYR A 28 7.12 19.94 -6.84
N GLY A 29 8.12 19.70 -5.99
CA GLY A 29 8.24 20.54 -4.78
C GLY A 29 9.07 20.04 -3.58
N LYS A 30 9.87 18.97 -3.72
CA LYS A 30 10.66 18.39 -2.61
C LYS A 30 9.81 17.89 -1.43
N LYS A 31 8.73 17.17 -1.73
CA LYS A 31 8.08 16.35 -0.71
C LYS A 31 8.55 14.91 -0.87
N THR A 32 8.84 14.28 0.26
CA THR A 32 9.12 12.85 0.31
C THR A 32 7.85 12.11 0.72
N GLN A 33 7.67 10.91 0.21
CA GLN A 33 6.47 10.12 0.44
C GLN A 33 6.82 8.71 0.90
N MET A 34 5.96 8.17 1.75
CA MET A 34 5.83 6.72 1.90
C MET A 34 4.81 6.23 0.89
N ILE A 35 5.16 5.22 0.10
CA ILE A 35 4.27 4.59 -0.87
C ILE A 35 4.00 3.16 -0.42
N VAL A 36 2.72 2.86 -0.18
CA VAL A 36 2.24 1.51 0.11
C VAL A 36 1.66 0.94 -1.19
N VAL A 37 2.24 -0.17 -1.64
CA VAL A 37 1.76 -0.90 -2.82
C VAL A 37 0.95 -2.08 -2.35
N PHE A 38 -0.27 -2.22 -2.86
CA PHE A 38 -1.15 -3.35 -2.54
C PHE A 38 -0.99 -4.50 -3.53
N LYS A 39 -1.44 -5.69 -3.12
CA LYS A 39 -1.53 -6.88 -3.97
C LYS A 39 -2.43 -6.57 -5.16
N THR A 40 -2.03 -7.06 -6.34
CA THR A 40 -2.82 -6.91 -7.55
C THR A 40 -4.15 -7.63 -7.36
N ARG A 41 -5.26 -6.94 -7.66
CA ARG A 41 -6.58 -7.57 -7.78
C ARG A 41 -7.07 -7.53 -9.22
N TYR A 42 -8.01 -8.42 -9.51
CA TYR A 42 -8.69 -8.47 -10.80
C TYR A 42 -10.16 -8.14 -10.60
N GLU A 43 -10.66 -7.19 -11.38
CA GLU A 43 -12.07 -6.84 -11.41
C GLU A 43 -12.64 -7.13 -12.79
N TYR A 44 -13.91 -7.53 -12.84
CA TYR A 44 -14.63 -7.69 -14.10
C TYR A 44 -15.47 -6.44 -14.32
N ILE A 45 -15.10 -5.67 -15.33
CA ILE A 45 -15.80 -4.42 -15.65
C ILE A 45 -16.65 -4.65 -16.90
N LYS A 46 -17.94 -4.29 -16.82
CA LYS A 46 -18.83 -4.33 -17.97
C LYS A 46 -18.44 -3.19 -18.93
N ASN A 47 -18.04 -3.53 -20.14
CA ASN A 47 -17.80 -2.55 -21.18
C ASN A 47 -19.16 -2.08 -21.75
N PRO A 48 -19.51 -0.78 -21.66
CA PRO A 48 -20.81 -0.29 -22.11
C PRO A 48 -21.01 -0.39 -23.63
N ASN A 49 -19.92 -0.42 -24.42
CA ASN A 49 -20.00 -0.47 -25.89
C ASN A 49 -20.17 -1.89 -26.43
N THR A 50 -19.75 -2.92 -25.68
CA THR A 50 -19.80 -4.33 -26.14
C THR A 50 -20.67 -5.22 -25.26
N GLU A 51 -21.17 -4.68 -24.15
CA GLU A 51 -21.91 -5.37 -23.08
C GLU A 51 -21.20 -6.58 -22.44
N LYS A 52 -19.94 -6.84 -22.80
CA LYS A 52 -19.13 -7.92 -22.28
C LYS A 52 -18.37 -7.50 -21.03
N PHE A 53 -18.15 -8.46 -20.13
CA PHE A 53 -17.26 -8.29 -18.99
C PHE A 53 -15.80 -8.48 -19.43
N ILE A 54 -14.96 -7.52 -19.10
CA ILE A 54 -13.52 -7.55 -19.35
C ILE A 54 -12.81 -7.69 -18.01
N LYS A 55 -11.87 -8.64 -17.93
CA LYS A 55 -11.01 -8.80 -16.76
C LYS A 55 -9.94 -7.72 -16.77
N GLN A 56 -10.01 -6.80 -15.82
CA GLN A 56 -9.04 -5.71 -15.64
C GLN A 56 -8.11 -6.01 -14.48
N LYS A 57 -6.81 -5.79 -14.69
CA LYS A 57 -5.78 -5.85 -13.65
C LYS A 57 -5.70 -4.48 -12.96
N ILE A 58 -5.89 -4.45 -11.65
CA ILE A 58 -5.79 -3.23 -10.84
C ILE A 58 -4.54 -3.34 -9.94
N ASN A 59 -3.66 -2.35 -10.05
CA ASN A 59 -2.54 -2.15 -9.14
C ASN A 59 -2.84 -0.89 -8.34
N GLU A 60 -3.08 -1.07 -7.05
CA GLU A 60 -3.43 0.04 -6.15
C GLU A 60 -2.20 0.45 -5.34
N THR A 61 -2.03 1.76 -5.19
CA THR A 61 -0.98 2.37 -4.38
C THR A 61 -1.55 3.53 -3.58
N VAL A 62 -1.13 3.67 -2.33
CA VAL A 62 -1.41 4.86 -1.51
C VAL A 62 -0.09 5.57 -1.25
N ALA A 63 -0.05 6.87 -1.53
CA ALA A 63 1.06 7.74 -1.19
C ALA A 63 0.69 8.58 0.03
N PHE A 64 1.60 8.65 1.00
CA PHE A 64 1.44 9.46 2.20
C PHE A 64 2.59 10.48 2.28
N ASP A 65 2.21 11.75 2.22
CA ASP A 65 3.14 12.89 2.25
C ASP A 65 3.84 12.98 3.60
N MET A 66 5.16 13.17 3.57
CA MET A 66 5.99 13.37 4.74
C MET A 66 6.68 14.74 4.69
N PRO A 67 6.93 15.36 5.86
CA PRO A 67 7.56 16.68 5.93
C PRO A 67 9.01 16.66 5.43
N ASP A 68 9.74 15.58 5.72
CA ASP A 68 11.15 15.43 5.38
C ASP A 68 11.55 13.96 5.27
N TYR A 69 12.71 13.72 4.63
CA TYR A 69 13.24 12.39 4.34
C TYR A 69 13.44 11.54 5.60
N HIS A 70 13.93 12.13 6.69
CA HIS A 70 14.20 11.41 7.92
C HIS A 70 12.91 10.90 8.56
N THR A 71 11.87 11.75 8.58
CA THR A 71 10.53 11.36 8.99
C THR A 71 9.99 10.23 8.11
N ALA A 72 10.13 10.33 6.78
CA ALA A 72 9.67 9.28 5.87
C ALA A 72 10.34 7.93 6.13
N ILE A 73 11.67 7.90 6.28
CA ILE A 73 12.39 6.65 6.54
C ILE A 73 12.03 6.05 7.90
N THR A 74 11.85 6.88 8.92
CA THR A 74 11.44 6.43 10.26
C THR A 74 10.08 5.74 10.20
N VAL A 75 9.08 6.41 9.62
CA VAL A 75 7.72 5.85 9.50
C VAL A 75 7.69 4.61 8.61
N ILE A 76 8.47 4.57 7.53
CA ILE A 76 8.61 3.36 6.69
C ILE A 76 9.19 2.20 7.51
N GLY A 77 10.19 2.46 8.35
CA GLY A 77 10.79 1.47 9.24
C GLY A 77 9.77 0.88 10.21
N GLU A 78 9.01 1.74 10.90
CA GLU A 78 7.95 1.33 11.82
C GLU A 78 6.89 0.46 11.14
N TRP A 79 6.41 0.88 9.96
CA TRP A 79 5.43 0.09 9.20
C TRP A 79 5.99 -1.25 8.72
N LYS A 80 7.27 -1.30 8.31
CA LYS A 80 7.93 -2.55 7.95
C LYS A 80 8.04 -3.50 9.14
N GLU A 81 8.29 -2.98 10.34
CA GLU A 81 8.32 -3.78 11.56
C GLU A 81 6.93 -4.34 11.91
N ILE A 82 5.89 -3.49 11.89
CA ILE A 82 4.50 -3.91 12.13
C ILE A 82 4.09 -4.99 11.13
N TRP A 83 4.35 -4.76 9.84
CA TRP A 83 4.01 -5.70 8.78
C TRP A 83 4.84 -6.99 8.88
N GLY A 84 6.13 -6.89 9.22
CA GLY A 84 7.01 -8.04 9.44
C GLY A 84 6.50 -8.95 10.56
N LYS A 85 6.15 -8.38 11.71
CA LYS A 85 5.53 -9.11 12.84
C LYS A 85 4.23 -9.81 12.43
N TYR A 86 3.40 -9.16 11.61
CA TYR A 86 2.22 -9.79 11.03
C TYR A 86 2.60 -10.99 10.14
N LEU A 87 3.55 -10.84 9.22
CA LEU A 87 3.97 -11.92 8.32
C LEU A 87 4.53 -13.13 9.09
N GLU A 88 5.32 -12.90 10.14
CA GLU A 88 5.84 -13.96 11.01
C GLU A 88 4.72 -14.74 11.70
N ARG A 89 3.71 -14.05 12.24
CA ARG A 89 2.54 -14.70 12.86
C ARG A 89 1.70 -15.51 11.89
N GLN A 90 1.71 -15.17 10.59
CA GLN A 90 0.98 -15.91 9.55
C GLN A 90 1.77 -17.08 8.96
N SER A 91 3.07 -17.15 9.25
CA SER A 91 3.97 -18.19 8.73
C SER A 91 4.19 -19.33 9.74
N ASN A 92 3.80 -19.11 11.00
CA ASN A 92 3.73 -20.10 12.07
C ASN A 92 2.31 -20.64 12.20
#